data_AF-A0A948BSI1-F1
#
_entry.id   AF-A0A948BSI1-F1
#
_cell.length_a   1.000
_cell.length_b   1.000
_cell.length_c   1.000
_cell.angle_alpha   90.00
_cell.angle_beta   90.00
_cell.angle_gamma   90.00
#
_symmetry.space_group_name_H-M   'P 1'
#
loop_
_entity.id
_entity.type
_entity.pdbx_description
1 polymer ?
#
loop_
_entity_poly.entity_id
_entity_poly.type
_entity_poly.pdbx_seq_one_letter_code
_entity_poly.pdbx_strand_id
1 'polypeptide(L)'
;MSESVHYRWNLKAQMRRQAYLDRIQGNVAKFHDRYNAKFEDLVNQGLEQYLPSDFADFRTQLARLERLLSSDPESARELSFEIGSQLSHLPGLARAAKREFESREIQRRKEIAEMRRHASSELAQFIQNMIAEINDPIELDFAYEQVRAVQSDYQGRIVDAGELSEIKANIQSRFAEIRKASQSKAVIWKKEKSKENSREATESLVALYTEHATADASNNPKALCAMLESLESVRRQINGSSSLEDIKSKIAEATKAVDTAVADEDCRRMVVRSIMDSLEKSGFMVSKPKRSDGDVDEVVILARKPAGAEAAFRVTADGSMIYKFDHYEGMQCKDDIDKVLPLLKDIYGVDLSEERVLWQNPVKISKSSKPMDEDKTESYHG
;
A
#
# COMPACT_ATOMS: atom_id res chain seq x y z
N MET A 1 -30.24 -4.14 -40.14
CA MET A 1 -28.78 -3.90 -40.29
C MET A 1 -28.16 -4.11 -38.92
N SER A 2 -27.03 -4.82 -38.86
CA SER A 2 -26.27 -5.01 -37.64
C SER A 2 -24.83 -4.56 -37.84
N GLU A 3 -24.25 -4.04 -36.76
CA GLU A 3 -22.88 -3.58 -36.73
C GLU A 3 -22.24 -4.02 -35.40
N SER A 4 -21.09 -4.68 -35.48
CA SER A 4 -20.26 -5.04 -34.34
C SER A 4 -18.90 -4.40 -34.48
N VAL A 5 -18.50 -3.67 -33.44
CA VAL A 5 -17.26 -2.91 -33.44
C VAL A 5 -16.53 -3.15 -32.14
N HIS A 6 -15.24 -3.40 -32.26
CA HIS A 6 -14.33 -3.49 -31.13
C HIS A 6 -13.71 -2.11 -30.89
N TYR A 7 -13.78 -1.65 -29.64
CA TYR A 7 -13.07 -0.47 -29.18
C TYR A 7 -12.16 -0.81 -28.03
N ARG A 8 -11.00 -0.16 -28.00
CA ARG A 8 -10.31 0.03 -26.74
C ARG A 8 -10.74 1.37 -26.18
N TRP A 9 -11.21 1.36 -24.95
CA TRP A 9 -11.54 2.60 -24.29
C TRP A 9 -10.31 3.11 -23.55
N ASN A 10 -9.90 4.32 -23.91
CA ASN A 10 -8.95 5.09 -23.16
C ASN A 10 -9.71 6.01 -22.19
N LEU A 11 -9.69 5.68 -20.90
CA LEU A 11 -9.77 6.74 -19.90
C LEU A 11 -8.62 7.71 -20.17
N LYS A 12 -8.87 9.01 -20.03
CA LYS A 12 -7.78 9.97 -19.85
C LYS A 12 -6.83 9.38 -18.80
N ALA A 13 -5.55 9.23 -19.16
CA ALA A 13 -4.55 8.64 -18.28
C ALA A 13 -4.57 9.29 -16.88
N GLN A 14 -4.90 10.58 -16.82
CA GLN A 14 -5.12 11.34 -15.58
C GLN A 14 -6.23 10.77 -14.68
N MET A 15 -7.39 10.39 -15.22
CA MET A 15 -8.50 9.87 -14.41
C MET A 15 -8.21 8.47 -13.88
N ARG A 16 -7.63 7.59 -14.69
CA ARG A 16 -7.18 6.26 -14.22
C ARG A 16 -6.09 6.41 -13.16
N ARG A 17 -5.16 7.35 -13.38
CA ARG A 17 -4.14 7.70 -12.40
C ARG A 17 -4.77 8.21 -11.10
N GLN A 18 -5.79 9.06 -11.18
CA GLN A 18 -6.48 9.56 -9.99
C GLN A 18 -7.17 8.45 -9.22
N ALA A 19 -7.94 7.58 -9.89
CA ALA A 19 -8.60 6.43 -9.24
C ALA A 19 -7.58 5.51 -8.54
N TYR A 20 -6.42 5.31 -9.15
CA TYR A 20 -5.31 4.57 -8.54
C TYR A 20 -4.74 5.27 -7.30
N LEU A 21 -4.52 6.59 -7.37
CA LEU A 21 -4.02 7.37 -6.24
C LEU A 21 -5.04 7.43 -5.09
N ASP A 22 -6.32 7.63 -5.40
CA ASP A 22 -7.42 7.63 -4.42
C ASP A 22 -7.52 6.28 -3.72
N ARG A 23 -7.38 5.18 -4.49
CA ARG A 23 -7.35 3.82 -3.94
C ARG A 23 -6.18 3.65 -2.96
N ILE A 24 -4.98 4.06 -3.35
CA ILE A 24 -3.81 3.99 -2.47
C ILE A 24 -4.03 4.83 -1.21
N GLN A 25 -4.46 6.08 -1.38
CA GLN A 25 -4.66 7.00 -0.27
C GLN A 25 -5.67 6.44 0.75
N GLY A 26 -6.81 5.93 0.28
CA GLY A 26 -7.82 5.31 1.14
C GLY A 26 -7.32 4.04 1.82
N ASN A 27 -6.49 3.24 1.13
CA ASN A 27 -5.90 2.03 1.69
C ASN A 27 -4.87 2.36 2.79
N VAL A 28 -3.92 3.24 2.47
CA VAL A 28 -2.85 3.65 3.40
C VAL A 28 -3.43 4.38 4.61
N ALA A 29 -4.49 5.16 4.48
CA ALA A 29 -5.18 5.78 5.61
C ALA A 29 -5.73 4.72 6.61
N LYS A 30 -6.36 3.65 6.11
CA LYS A 30 -6.81 2.53 6.95
C LYS A 30 -5.63 1.83 7.65
N PHE A 31 -4.49 1.70 6.98
CA PHE A 31 -3.28 1.13 7.62
C PHE A 31 -2.71 2.05 8.69
N HIS A 32 -2.64 3.36 8.42
CA HIS A 32 -2.23 4.37 9.39
C HIS A 32 -3.05 4.30 10.69
N ASP A 33 -4.39 4.24 10.58
CA ASP A 33 -5.27 4.13 11.75
C ASP A 33 -5.00 2.85 12.56
N ARG A 34 -4.82 1.71 11.87
CA ARG A 34 -4.47 0.43 12.51
C ARG A 34 -3.09 0.47 13.17
N TYR A 35 -2.11 1.11 12.54
CA TYR A 35 -0.77 1.26 13.11
C TYR A 35 -0.80 2.13 14.37
N ASN A 36 -1.54 3.25 14.34
CA ASN A 36 -1.73 4.10 15.52
C ASN A 36 -2.41 3.34 16.66
N ALA A 37 -3.50 2.63 16.40
CA ALA A 37 -4.20 1.88 17.43
C ALA A 37 -3.29 0.82 18.09
N LYS A 38 -2.50 0.09 17.30
CA LYS A 38 -1.53 -0.89 17.83
C LYS A 38 -0.38 -0.22 18.58
N PHE A 39 0.12 0.91 18.08
CA PHE A 39 1.20 1.65 18.72
C PHE A 39 0.76 2.24 20.07
N GLU A 40 -0.44 2.83 20.13
CA GLU A 40 -1.02 3.35 21.38
C GLU A 40 -1.21 2.24 22.42
N ASP A 41 -1.63 1.04 22.01
CA ASP A 41 -1.69 -0.13 22.91
C ASP A 41 -0.32 -0.46 23.52
N LEU A 42 0.77 -0.41 22.73
CA LEU A 42 2.13 -0.63 23.25
C LEU A 42 2.57 0.48 24.22
N VAL A 43 2.21 1.72 23.94
CA VAL A 43 2.47 2.86 24.82
C VAL A 43 1.70 2.69 26.14
N ASN A 44 0.43 2.30 26.07
CA ASN A 44 -0.42 2.05 27.25
C ASN A 44 0.08 0.88 28.11
N GLN A 45 0.74 -0.11 27.51
CA GLN A 45 1.44 -1.18 28.23
C GLN A 45 2.72 -0.71 28.96
N GLY A 46 3.11 0.55 28.77
CA GLY A 46 4.31 1.14 29.37
C GLY A 46 5.60 0.58 28.78
N LEU A 47 5.58 0.16 27.51
CA LEU A 47 6.75 -0.42 26.84
C LEU A 47 7.73 0.65 26.32
N GLU A 48 7.26 1.88 26.09
CA GLU A 48 8.07 3.02 25.63
C GLU A 48 9.27 3.31 26.55
N GLN A 49 9.12 3.08 27.85
CA GLN A 49 10.18 3.36 28.82
C GLN A 49 11.46 2.52 28.65
N TYR A 50 11.39 1.40 27.92
CA TYR A 50 12.53 0.51 27.68
C TYR A 50 13.20 0.73 26.34
N LEU A 51 12.50 1.36 25.38
CA LEU A 51 12.98 1.63 24.03
C LEU A 51 12.57 3.05 23.59
N PRO A 52 12.97 4.10 24.33
CA PRO A 52 12.46 5.46 24.09
C PRO A 52 12.82 5.99 22.69
N SER A 53 14.02 5.68 22.19
CA SER A 53 14.45 6.09 20.85
C SER A 53 13.61 5.40 19.76
N ASP A 54 13.40 4.09 19.86
CA ASP A 54 12.68 3.31 18.85
C ASP A 54 11.20 3.75 18.77
N PHE A 55 10.57 4.05 19.91
CA PHE A 55 9.21 4.61 19.95
C PHE A 55 9.14 6.03 19.41
N ALA A 56 10.13 6.89 19.69
CA ALA A 56 10.19 8.25 19.14
C ALA A 56 10.41 8.27 17.62
N ASP A 57 11.26 7.38 17.11
CA ASP A 57 11.50 7.21 15.68
C ASP A 57 10.23 6.72 14.97
N PHE A 58 9.52 5.75 15.56
CA PHE A 58 8.25 5.25 15.04
C PHE A 58 7.17 6.34 15.00
N ARG A 59 7.05 7.14 16.07
CA ARG A 59 6.13 8.30 16.14
C ARG A 59 6.43 9.32 15.04
N THR A 60 7.71 9.58 14.77
CA THR A 60 8.15 10.48 13.70
C THR A 60 7.79 9.92 12.31
N GLN A 61 7.93 8.61 12.10
CA GLN A 61 7.54 7.95 10.85
C GLN A 61 6.04 7.97 10.62
N LEU A 62 5.21 7.75 11.65
CA LEU A 62 3.75 7.87 11.56
C LEU A 62 3.32 9.29 11.16
N ALA A 63 3.87 10.32 11.81
CA ALA A 63 3.59 11.70 11.42
C ALA A 63 4.05 12.02 9.99
N ARG A 64 5.15 11.43 9.54
CA ARG A 64 5.61 11.54 8.15
C ARG A 64 4.63 10.85 7.18
N LEU A 65 4.11 9.68 7.53
CA LEU A 65 3.13 8.94 6.74
C LEU A 65 1.84 9.76 6.56
N GLU A 66 1.34 10.36 7.64
CA GLU A 66 0.15 11.21 7.60
C GLU A 66 0.32 12.40 6.65
N ARG A 67 1.49 13.06 6.69
CA ARG A 67 1.79 14.15 5.75
C ARG A 67 1.83 13.66 4.29
N LEU A 68 2.47 12.50 4.05
CA LEU A 68 2.59 11.92 2.72
C LEU A 68 1.26 11.49 2.11
N LEU A 69 0.29 11.06 2.93
CA LEU A 69 -1.06 10.71 2.45
C LEU A 69 -1.72 11.83 1.63
N SER A 70 -1.43 13.08 1.97
CA SER A 70 -1.99 14.25 1.28
C SER A 70 -1.16 14.72 0.07
N SER A 71 0.16 14.49 0.08
CA SER A 71 1.07 15.05 -0.93
C SER A 71 1.49 14.04 -1.99
N ASP A 72 1.75 12.79 -1.58
CA ASP A 72 2.26 11.72 -2.45
C ASP A 72 1.82 10.34 -1.92
N PRO A 73 0.66 9.84 -2.40
CA PRO A 73 0.11 8.55 -1.97
C PRO A 73 1.03 7.35 -2.25
N GLU A 74 1.83 7.39 -3.33
CA GLU A 74 2.72 6.27 -3.66
C GLU A 74 3.88 6.18 -2.67
N SER A 75 4.53 7.31 -2.37
CA SER A 75 5.54 7.35 -1.30
C SER A 75 4.95 7.02 0.07
N ALA A 76 3.70 7.41 0.33
CA ALA A 76 2.99 7.02 1.55
C ALA A 76 2.84 5.49 1.64
N ARG A 77 2.51 4.81 0.54
CA ARG A 77 2.40 3.35 0.51
C ARG A 77 3.73 2.66 0.81
N GLU A 78 4.82 3.09 0.19
CA GLU A 78 6.13 2.50 0.44
C GLU A 78 6.54 2.66 1.92
N LEU A 79 6.34 3.86 2.48
CA LEU A 79 6.57 4.10 3.91
C LEU A 79 5.64 3.25 4.80
N SER A 80 4.40 3.01 4.38
CA SER A 80 3.46 2.13 5.09
C SER A 80 3.99 0.71 5.22
N PHE A 81 4.65 0.17 4.18
CA PHE A 81 5.27 -1.17 4.25
C PHE A 81 6.42 -1.20 5.26
N GLU A 82 7.26 -0.16 5.28
CA GLU A 82 8.35 -0.02 6.26
C GLU A 82 7.83 0.05 7.70
N ILE A 83 6.84 0.91 7.94
CA ILE A 83 6.20 1.08 9.26
C ILE A 83 5.54 -0.23 9.70
N GLY A 84 4.80 -0.90 8.81
CA GLY A 84 4.19 -2.20 9.12
C GLY A 84 5.23 -3.24 9.53
N SER A 85 6.38 -3.28 8.84
CA SER A 85 7.50 -4.15 9.21
C SER A 85 8.11 -3.77 10.56
N GLN A 86 8.33 -2.49 10.84
CA GLN A 86 8.92 -2.07 12.12
C GLN A 86 7.98 -2.37 13.29
N LEU A 87 6.69 -2.06 13.12
CA LEU A 87 5.65 -2.30 14.11
C LEU A 87 5.52 -3.79 14.45
N SER A 88 5.79 -4.70 13.51
CA SER A 88 5.69 -6.13 13.81
C SER A 88 6.82 -6.65 14.69
N HIS A 89 8.00 -6.01 14.68
CA HIS A 89 9.14 -6.38 15.51
C HIS A 89 9.14 -5.69 16.88
N LEU A 90 8.62 -4.47 16.94
CA LEU A 90 8.65 -3.61 18.13
C LEU A 90 8.06 -4.26 19.40
N PRO A 91 6.88 -4.92 19.38
CA PRO A 91 6.30 -5.54 20.57
C PRO A 91 7.20 -6.61 21.17
N GLY A 92 7.72 -7.52 20.35
CA GLY A 92 8.57 -8.62 20.80
C GLY A 92 9.86 -8.08 21.43
N LEU A 93 10.49 -7.11 20.76
CA LEU A 93 11.70 -6.46 21.25
C LEU A 93 11.46 -5.72 22.57
N ALA A 94 10.39 -4.93 22.66
CA ALA A 94 10.08 -4.17 23.86
C ALA A 94 9.73 -5.07 25.06
N ARG A 95 8.99 -6.16 24.83
CA ARG A 95 8.70 -7.18 25.86
C ARG A 95 9.95 -7.95 26.28
N ALA A 96 10.89 -8.21 25.36
CA ALA A 96 12.18 -8.80 25.71
C ALA A 96 13.00 -7.83 26.58
N ALA A 97 13.06 -6.55 26.20
CA ALA A 97 13.75 -5.51 26.97
C ALA A 97 13.15 -5.36 28.37
N LYS A 98 11.82 -5.32 28.47
CA LYS A 98 11.12 -5.31 29.76
C LYS A 98 11.53 -6.51 30.62
N ARG A 99 11.39 -7.74 30.12
CA ARG A 99 11.71 -8.96 30.88
C ARG A 99 13.16 -9.00 31.37
N GLU A 100 14.09 -8.54 30.57
CA GLU A 100 15.52 -8.64 30.85
C GLU A 100 16.04 -7.50 31.73
N PHE A 101 15.49 -6.29 31.58
CA PHE A 101 16.02 -5.08 32.21
C PHE A 101 15.14 -4.48 33.30
N GLU A 102 13.85 -4.84 33.42
CA GLU A 102 12.91 -4.19 34.37
C GLU A 102 13.40 -4.26 35.83
N SER A 103 13.82 -5.42 36.30
CA SER A 103 14.29 -5.59 37.68
C SER A 103 15.60 -4.82 37.95
N ARG A 104 16.53 -4.84 36.99
CA ARG A 104 17.80 -4.12 37.07
C ARG A 104 17.60 -2.62 36.98
N GLU A 105 16.71 -2.16 36.11
CA GLU A 105 16.42 -0.74 35.88
C GLU A 105 15.76 -0.10 37.09
N ILE A 106 14.80 -0.77 37.74
CA ILE A 106 14.17 -0.27 38.97
C ILE A 106 15.20 -0.10 40.09
N GLN A 107 16.08 -1.10 40.27
CA GLN A 107 17.11 -1.04 41.30
C GLN A 107 18.13 0.08 41.01
N ARG A 108 18.57 0.20 39.76
CA ARG A 108 19.50 1.25 39.33
C ARG A 108 18.93 2.64 39.44
N ARG A 109 17.67 2.86 39.06
CA ARG A 109 17.03 4.19 39.18
C ARG A 109 17.01 4.66 40.63
N LYS A 110 16.77 3.75 41.58
CA LYS A 110 16.86 4.05 43.01
C LYS A 110 18.29 4.39 43.42
N GLU A 111 19.27 3.55 43.05
CA GLU A 111 20.68 3.78 43.36
C GLU A 111 21.19 5.10 42.77
N ILE A 112 20.93 5.38 41.48
CA ILE A 112 21.30 6.65 40.83
C ILE A 112 20.62 7.85 41.51
N ALA A 113 19.34 7.74 41.89
CA ALA A 113 18.63 8.81 42.58
C ALA A 113 19.20 9.08 43.99
N GLU A 114 19.53 8.03 44.74
CA GLU A 114 20.21 8.15 46.04
C GLU A 114 21.60 8.77 45.88
N MET A 115 22.39 8.28 44.92
CA MET A 115 23.72 8.82 44.65
C MET A 115 23.68 10.28 44.21
N ARG A 116 22.67 10.69 43.43
CA ARG A 116 22.47 12.09 43.05
C ARG A 116 22.17 12.98 44.26
N ARG A 117 21.47 12.48 45.27
CA ARG A 117 21.24 13.22 46.53
C ARG A 117 22.53 13.40 47.34
N HIS A 118 23.45 12.44 47.25
CA HIS A 118 24.73 12.46 47.96
C HIS A 118 25.88 13.12 47.17
N ALA A 119 25.64 13.54 45.92
CA ALA A 119 26.63 14.20 45.07
C ALA A 119 26.88 15.66 45.51
N SER A 120 27.77 15.85 46.48
CA SER A 120 28.11 17.17 47.04
C SER A 120 29.31 17.84 46.38
N SER A 121 30.20 17.09 45.73
CA SER A 121 31.39 17.64 45.06
C SER A 121 31.14 17.98 43.59
N GLU A 122 31.88 18.95 43.06
CA GLU A 122 31.79 19.36 41.64
C GLU A 122 32.08 18.19 40.68
N LEU A 123 33.07 17.35 41.02
CA LEU A 123 33.38 16.12 40.27
C LEU A 123 32.25 15.10 40.34
N ALA A 124 31.61 14.92 41.50
CA ALA A 124 30.47 14.02 41.62
C ALA A 124 29.29 14.51 40.76
N GLN A 125 29.00 15.82 40.77
CA GLN A 125 27.96 16.39 39.90
C GLN A 125 28.29 16.25 38.43
N PHE A 126 29.56 16.46 38.05
CA PHE A 126 30.02 16.27 36.68
C PHE A 126 29.80 14.83 36.18
N ILE A 127 30.20 13.83 36.98
CA ILE A 127 29.98 12.41 36.68
C ILE A 127 28.47 12.11 36.59
N GLN A 128 27.65 12.64 37.50
CA GLN A 128 26.19 12.42 37.46
C GLN A 128 25.53 13.02 36.20
N ASN A 129 26.00 14.18 35.73
CA ASN A 129 25.51 14.75 34.47
C ASN A 129 25.87 13.86 33.27
N MET A 130 27.10 13.32 33.22
CA MET A 130 27.51 12.39 32.17
C MET A 130 26.68 11.10 32.15
N ILE A 131 26.27 10.60 33.32
CA ILE A 131 25.35 9.43 33.42
C ILE A 131 23.97 9.80 32.89
N ALA A 132 23.46 10.98 33.23
CA ALA A 132 22.14 11.45 32.79
C ALA A 132 22.04 11.68 31.27
N GLU A 133 23.16 11.85 30.57
CA GLU A 133 23.20 11.95 29.10
C GLU A 133 22.95 10.60 28.39
N ILE A 134 22.96 9.47 29.12
CA ILE A 134 22.66 8.14 28.58
C ILE A 134 21.15 7.92 28.60
N ASN A 135 20.52 8.19 27.45
CA ASN A 135 19.06 8.12 27.32
C ASN A 135 18.52 6.71 27.03
N ASP A 136 19.33 5.81 26.45
CA ASP A 136 18.91 4.43 26.15
C ASP A 136 19.12 3.55 27.41
N PRO A 137 18.04 2.98 28.00
CA PRO A 137 18.16 2.12 29.18
C PRO A 137 19.03 0.88 28.96
N ILE A 138 19.09 0.36 27.73
CA ILE A 138 19.90 -0.81 27.38
C ILE A 138 21.38 -0.40 27.30
N GLU A 139 21.68 0.78 26.73
CA GLU A 139 23.05 1.34 26.76
C GLU A 139 23.51 1.53 28.21
N LEU A 140 22.64 2.09 29.05
CA LEU A 140 22.93 2.31 30.46
C LEU A 140 23.19 0.99 31.21
N ASP A 141 22.44 -0.07 30.91
CA ASP A 141 22.64 -1.40 31.50
C ASP A 141 24.04 -1.94 31.23
N PHE A 142 24.47 -1.90 29.96
CA PHE A 142 25.80 -2.35 29.58
C PHE A 142 26.93 -1.46 30.11
N ALA A 143 26.66 -0.16 30.31
CA ALA A 143 27.63 0.80 30.84
C ALA A 143 27.75 0.75 32.38
N TYR A 144 26.75 0.20 33.08
CA TYR A 144 26.56 0.41 34.51
C TYR A 144 27.78 0.07 35.37
N GLU A 145 28.36 -1.11 35.18
CA GLU A 145 29.51 -1.57 35.98
C GLU A 145 30.74 -0.67 35.78
N GLN A 146 31.00 -0.26 34.53
CA GLN A 146 32.15 0.58 34.18
C GLN A 146 31.96 2.01 34.68
N VAL A 147 30.75 2.55 34.56
CA VAL A 147 30.38 3.87 35.10
C VAL A 147 30.54 3.88 36.63
N ARG A 148 30.10 2.82 37.31
CA ARG A 148 30.25 2.69 38.76
C ARG A 148 31.72 2.62 39.18
N ALA A 149 32.56 1.92 38.41
CA ALA A 149 34.00 1.87 38.65
C ALA A 149 34.62 3.27 38.53
N VAL A 150 34.30 4.02 37.46
CA VAL A 150 34.76 5.42 37.31
C VAL A 150 34.31 6.27 38.50
N GLN A 151 33.07 6.12 38.95
CA GLN A 151 32.58 6.88 40.11
C GLN A 151 33.34 6.54 41.40
N SER A 152 33.65 5.26 41.63
CA SER A 152 34.42 4.80 42.79
C SER A 152 35.86 5.33 42.78
N ASP A 153 36.48 5.46 41.60
CA ASP A 153 37.86 5.98 41.45
C ASP A 153 38.00 7.44 41.95
N TYR A 154 36.92 8.21 41.90
CA TYR A 154 36.90 9.64 42.23
C TYR A 154 36.09 9.96 43.50
N GLN A 155 35.53 8.95 44.18
CA GLN A 155 34.72 9.16 45.37
C GLN A 155 35.57 9.65 46.54
N GLY A 156 35.25 10.83 47.09
CA GLY A 156 35.96 11.40 48.24
C GLY A 156 37.34 11.99 47.93
N ARG A 157 37.74 12.04 46.66
CA ARG A 157 39.01 12.65 46.24
C ARG A 157 38.93 14.18 46.35
N ILE A 158 39.88 14.78 47.07
CA ILE A 158 40.09 16.22 47.11
C ILE A 158 40.99 16.57 45.94
N VAL A 159 40.57 17.52 45.11
CA VAL A 159 41.24 17.88 43.86
C VAL A 159 41.49 19.38 43.86
N ASP A 160 42.72 19.78 43.57
CA ASP A 160 43.11 21.18 43.43
C ASP A 160 42.58 21.79 42.13
N ALA A 161 42.31 23.09 42.14
CA ALA A 161 41.66 23.79 41.02
C ALA A 161 42.44 23.70 39.69
N GLY A 162 43.76 23.52 39.73
CA GLY A 162 44.61 23.35 38.54
C GLY A 162 44.48 21.98 37.87
N GLU A 163 44.25 20.92 38.65
CA GLU A 163 44.14 19.53 38.13
C GLU A 163 42.72 19.17 37.71
N LEU A 164 41.73 19.96 38.14
CA LEU A 164 40.31 19.70 37.90
C LEU A 164 39.97 19.60 36.41
N SER A 165 40.56 20.46 35.57
CA SER A 165 40.32 20.46 34.13
C SER A 165 40.84 19.20 33.45
N GLU A 166 42.05 18.76 33.81
CA GLU A 166 42.66 17.55 33.25
C GLU A 166 41.91 16.29 33.69
N ILE A 167 41.49 16.23 34.96
CA ILE A 167 40.70 15.13 35.49
C ILE A 167 39.34 15.07 34.79
N LYS A 168 38.64 16.19 34.60
CA LYS A 168 37.39 16.23 33.84
C LYS A 168 37.58 15.73 32.42
N ALA A 169 38.66 16.13 31.73
CA ALA A 169 38.97 15.65 30.37
C ALA A 169 39.24 14.13 30.34
N ASN A 170 39.96 13.59 31.33
CA ASN A 170 40.20 12.16 31.44
C ASN A 170 38.89 11.38 31.68
N ILE A 171 38.04 11.86 32.61
CA ILE A 171 36.71 11.29 32.86
C ILE A 171 35.88 11.30 31.57
N GLN A 172 35.86 12.41 30.82
CA GLN A 172 35.17 12.49 29.54
C GLN A 172 35.67 11.45 28.54
N SER A 173 36.99 11.30 28.39
CA SER A 173 37.57 10.30 27.47
C SER A 173 37.16 8.88 27.87
N ARG A 174 37.26 8.53 29.16
CA ARG A 174 36.83 7.22 29.67
C ARG A 174 35.34 7.00 29.44
N PHE A 175 34.49 7.99 29.72
CA PHE A 175 33.04 7.89 29.47
C PHE A 175 32.73 7.72 27.98
N ALA A 176 33.45 8.40 27.08
CA ALA A 176 33.28 8.24 25.64
C ALA A 176 33.61 6.81 25.19
N GLU A 177 34.67 6.20 25.71
CA GLU A 177 35.02 4.80 25.44
C GLU A 177 33.97 3.82 25.98
N ILE A 178 33.51 4.02 27.22
CA ILE A 178 32.45 3.22 27.84
C ILE A 178 31.17 3.30 27.01
N ARG A 179 30.72 4.51 26.65
CA ARG A 179 29.51 4.69 25.83
C ARG A 179 29.64 4.00 24.48
N LYS A 180 30.77 4.17 23.77
CA LYS A 180 31.00 3.51 22.49
C LYS A 180 30.90 1.98 22.59
N ALA A 181 31.49 1.39 23.64
CA ALA A 181 31.43 -0.05 23.87
C ALA A 181 29.99 -0.51 24.22
N SER A 182 29.29 0.22 25.08
CA SER A 182 27.93 -0.10 25.52
C SER A 182 26.89 0.07 24.41
N GLN A 183 27.01 1.11 23.59
CA GLN A 183 26.18 1.31 22.40
C GLN A 183 26.31 0.15 21.42
N SER A 184 27.56 -0.29 21.17
CA SER A 184 27.80 -1.46 20.31
C SER A 184 27.12 -2.71 20.85
N LYS A 185 27.23 -2.98 22.16
CA LYS A 185 26.53 -4.11 22.81
C LYS A 185 25.02 -3.99 22.74
N ALA A 186 24.46 -2.79 22.98
CA ALA A 186 23.03 -2.54 22.89
C ALA A 186 22.49 -2.80 21.48
N VAL A 187 23.20 -2.35 20.43
CA VAL A 187 22.83 -2.60 19.03
C VAL A 187 22.88 -4.08 18.68
N ILE A 188 23.94 -4.79 19.11
CA ILE A 188 24.08 -6.24 18.90
C ILE A 188 22.93 -6.98 19.58
N TRP A 189 22.63 -6.65 20.84
CA TRP A 189 21.52 -7.24 21.59
C TRP A 189 20.17 -7.01 20.91
N LYS A 190 19.88 -5.77 20.47
CA LYS A 190 18.65 -5.44 19.75
C LYS A 190 18.53 -6.27 18.47
N LYS A 191 19.63 -6.42 17.72
CA LYS A 191 19.67 -7.22 16.49
C LYS A 191 19.43 -8.71 16.74
N GLU A 192 20.06 -9.28 17.76
CA GLU A 192 19.87 -10.68 18.14
C GLU A 192 18.44 -10.95 18.60
N LYS A 193 17.87 -10.09 19.45
CA LYS A 193 16.48 -10.22 19.91
C LYS A 193 15.47 -9.98 18.80
N SER A 194 15.74 -9.07 17.87
CA SER A 194 14.90 -8.91 16.68
C SER A 194 14.95 -10.15 15.78
N LYS A 195 16.07 -10.86 15.71
CA LYS A 195 16.19 -12.12 14.96
C LYS A 195 15.49 -13.27 15.69
N GLU A 196 15.60 -13.35 17.01
CA GLU A 196 14.90 -14.35 17.82
C GLU A 196 13.37 -14.19 17.68
N ASN A 197 12.88 -12.95 17.69
CA ASN A 197 11.47 -12.62 17.55
C ASN A 197 11.00 -12.49 16.09
N SER A 198 11.86 -12.74 15.09
CA SER A 198 11.52 -12.49 13.69
C SER A 198 10.33 -13.31 13.22
N ARG A 199 10.15 -14.51 13.76
CA ARG A 199 9.03 -15.40 13.45
C ARG A 199 7.70 -14.84 13.98
N GLU A 200 7.67 -14.38 15.22
CA GLU A 200 6.47 -13.75 15.79
C GLU A 200 6.16 -12.45 15.03
N ALA A 201 7.19 -11.71 14.63
CA ALA A 201 7.06 -10.49 13.84
C ALA A 201 6.52 -10.77 12.42
N THR A 202 6.95 -11.84 11.74
CA THR A 202 6.37 -12.19 10.43
C THR A 202 4.93 -12.65 10.56
N GLU A 203 4.60 -13.46 11.56
CA GLU A 203 3.22 -13.89 11.79
C GLU A 203 2.31 -12.71 12.11
N SER A 204 2.78 -11.78 12.94
CA SER A 204 2.05 -10.54 13.26
C SER A 204 1.85 -9.65 12.04
N LEU A 205 2.85 -9.56 11.16
CA LEU A 205 2.76 -8.81 9.91
C LEU A 205 1.72 -9.43 8.97
N VAL A 206 1.81 -10.74 8.72
CA VAL A 206 0.84 -11.46 7.88
C VAL A 206 -0.57 -11.31 8.44
N ALA A 207 -0.75 -11.48 9.76
CA ALA A 207 -2.05 -11.30 10.41
C ALA A 207 -2.63 -9.90 10.18
N LEU A 208 -1.80 -8.85 10.27
CA LEU A 208 -2.21 -7.47 10.01
C LEU A 208 -2.73 -7.28 8.57
N TYR A 209 -2.02 -7.81 7.57
CA TYR A 209 -2.43 -7.71 6.16
C TYR A 209 -3.65 -8.59 5.84
N THR A 210 -3.75 -9.77 6.47
CA THR A 210 -4.92 -10.64 6.33
C THR A 210 -6.18 -9.97 6.87
N GLU A 211 -6.10 -9.37 8.07
CA GLU A 211 -7.21 -8.64 8.68
C GLU A 211 -7.65 -7.42 7.86
N HIS A 212 -6.69 -6.77 7.20
CA HIS A 212 -6.99 -5.69 6.26
C HIS A 212 -7.72 -6.23 5.01
N ALA A 213 -7.17 -7.28 4.38
CA ALA A 213 -7.72 -7.85 3.16
C ALA A 213 -9.14 -8.42 3.36
N THR A 214 -9.42 -9.03 4.52
CA THR A 214 -10.76 -9.51 4.85
C THR A 214 -11.76 -8.37 5.03
N ALA A 215 -11.35 -7.26 5.64
CA ALA A 215 -12.21 -6.07 5.80
C ALA A 215 -12.52 -5.39 4.46
N ASP A 216 -11.62 -5.50 3.47
CA ASP A 216 -11.79 -4.87 2.16
C ASP A 216 -12.50 -5.78 1.13
N ALA A 217 -12.84 -7.04 1.49
CA ALA A 217 -13.31 -8.12 0.61
C ALA A 217 -14.49 -7.75 -0.31
N SER A 218 -15.32 -6.78 0.08
CA SER A 218 -16.48 -6.33 -0.69
C SER A 218 -16.13 -5.55 -1.97
N ASN A 219 -14.95 -4.93 -2.05
CA ASN A 219 -14.58 -4.07 -3.17
C ASN A 219 -14.23 -4.88 -4.43
N ASN A 220 -13.31 -5.85 -4.30
CA ASN A 220 -12.94 -6.77 -5.37
C ASN A 220 -12.65 -8.18 -4.81
N PRO A 221 -13.66 -9.07 -4.77
CA PRO A 221 -13.53 -10.37 -4.10
C PRO A 221 -12.49 -11.27 -4.78
N LYS A 222 -12.37 -11.24 -6.12
CA LYS A 222 -11.40 -12.07 -6.85
C LYS A 222 -9.96 -11.67 -6.50
N ALA A 223 -9.65 -10.37 -6.60
CA ALA A 223 -8.31 -9.86 -6.29
C ALA A 223 -7.93 -10.08 -4.81
N LEU A 224 -8.89 -9.90 -3.90
CA LEU A 224 -8.66 -10.08 -2.47
C LEU A 224 -8.56 -11.55 -2.07
N CYS A 225 -9.29 -12.47 -2.72
CA CYS A 225 -9.06 -13.90 -2.56
C CYS A 225 -7.64 -14.31 -2.96
N ALA A 226 -7.13 -13.84 -4.11
CA ALA A 226 -5.77 -14.11 -4.54
C ALA A 226 -4.71 -13.56 -3.55
N MET A 227 -4.96 -12.39 -2.96
CA MET A 227 -4.10 -11.85 -1.89
C MET A 227 -4.13 -12.73 -0.64
N LEU A 228 -5.31 -13.16 -0.19
CA LEU A 228 -5.44 -14.05 0.97
C LEU A 228 -4.73 -15.39 0.74
N GLU A 229 -4.85 -15.98 -0.45
CA GLU A 229 -4.12 -17.19 -0.83
C GLU A 229 -2.59 -16.97 -0.82
N SER A 230 -2.13 -15.83 -1.34
CA SER A 230 -0.72 -15.44 -1.27
C SER A 230 -0.24 -15.30 0.17
N LEU A 231 -1.00 -14.62 1.04
CA LEU A 231 -0.70 -14.47 2.47
C LEU A 231 -0.70 -15.81 3.21
N GLU A 232 -1.62 -16.72 2.88
CA GLU A 232 -1.61 -18.08 3.42
C GLU A 232 -0.38 -18.87 2.97
N SER A 233 0.03 -18.73 1.71
CA SER A 233 1.24 -19.37 1.19
C SER A 233 2.48 -18.88 1.93
N VAL A 234 2.57 -17.56 2.18
CA VAL A 234 3.60 -16.93 3.01
C VAL A 234 3.55 -17.50 4.42
N ARG A 235 2.36 -17.59 5.04
CA ARG A 235 2.19 -18.15 6.39
C ARG A 235 2.70 -19.58 6.48
N ARG A 236 2.46 -20.42 5.47
CA ARG A 236 3.00 -21.80 5.42
C ARG A 236 4.53 -21.81 5.29
N GLN A 237 5.10 -20.84 4.59
CA GLN A 237 6.55 -20.67 4.42
C GLN A 237 7.27 -20.13 5.67
N ILE A 238 6.57 -19.51 6.62
CA ILE A 238 7.15 -19.06 7.91
C ILE A 238 7.77 -20.24 8.71
N ASN A 239 7.29 -21.47 8.48
CA ASN A 239 7.87 -22.67 9.09
C ASN A 239 9.12 -23.19 8.37
N GLY A 240 9.45 -22.65 7.20
CA GLY A 240 10.64 -22.98 6.41
C GLY A 240 11.77 -21.95 6.57
N SER A 241 12.86 -22.15 5.83
CA SER A 241 14.06 -21.28 5.82
C SER A 241 13.96 -20.10 4.83
N SER A 242 12.77 -19.50 4.69
CA SER A 242 12.59 -18.33 3.82
C SER A 242 13.12 -17.05 4.47
N SER A 243 13.75 -16.17 3.68
CA SER A 243 14.23 -14.88 4.16
C SER A 243 13.06 -13.98 4.53
N LEU A 244 13.20 -13.22 5.63
CA LEU A 244 12.26 -12.19 6.06
C LEU A 244 12.04 -11.13 4.96
N GLU A 245 13.06 -10.88 4.14
CA GLU A 245 13.02 -9.88 3.07
C GLU A 245 12.17 -10.34 1.88
N ASP A 246 12.24 -11.63 1.52
CA ASP A 246 11.40 -12.25 0.49
C ASP A 246 9.92 -12.25 0.88
N ILE A 247 9.63 -12.40 2.18
CA ILE A 247 8.26 -12.34 2.71
C ILE A 247 7.69 -10.92 2.56
N LYS A 248 8.50 -9.91 2.89
CA LYS A 248 8.10 -8.50 2.77
C LYS A 248 7.81 -8.12 1.32
N SER A 249 8.69 -8.50 0.39
CA SER A 249 8.51 -8.19 -1.03
C SER A 249 7.24 -8.84 -1.59
N LYS A 250 6.98 -10.11 -1.26
CA LYS A 250 5.75 -10.80 -1.68
C LYS A 250 4.48 -10.11 -1.17
N ILE A 251 4.46 -9.64 0.08
CA ILE A 251 3.32 -8.90 0.64
C ILE A 251 3.13 -7.57 -0.09
N ALA A 252 4.21 -6.84 -0.34
CA ALA A 252 4.17 -5.55 -1.05
C ALA A 252 3.67 -5.72 -2.50
N GLU A 253 4.18 -6.71 -3.22
CA GLU A 253 3.75 -7.05 -4.58
C GLU A 253 2.28 -7.47 -4.64
N ALA A 254 1.85 -8.35 -3.73
CA ALA A 254 0.45 -8.77 -3.65
C ALA A 254 -0.48 -7.58 -3.38
N THR A 255 -0.10 -6.68 -2.46
CA THR A 255 -0.88 -5.48 -2.13
C THR A 255 -0.97 -4.53 -3.34
N LYS A 256 0.14 -4.30 -4.04
CA LYS A 256 0.18 -3.46 -5.24
C LYS A 256 -0.67 -4.03 -6.39
N ALA A 257 -0.65 -5.35 -6.57
CA ALA A 257 -1.49 -6.02 -7.56
C ALA A 257 -2.98 -5.86 -7.24
N VAL A 258 -3.36 -5.99 -5.97
CA VAL A 258 -4.75 -5.74 -5.52
C VAL A 258 -5.16 -4.30 -5.73
N ASP A 259 -4.35 -3.33 -5.33
CA ASP A 259 -4.70 -1.91 -5.48
C ASP A 259 -4.92 -1.55 -6.94
N THR A 260 -4.09 -2.10 -7.84
CA THR A 260 -4.26 -1.93 -9.29
C THR A 260 -5.57 -2.58 -9.78
N ALA A 261 -5.84 -3.82 -9.36
CA ALA A 261 -7.05 -4.54 -9.76
C ALA A 261 -8.34 -3.90 -9.22
N VAL A 262 -8.31 -3.30 -8.02
CA VAL A 262 -9.44 -2.56 -7.46
C VAL A 262 -9.64 -1.24 -8.21
N ALA A 263 -8.57 -0.49 -8.48
CA ALA A 263 -8.67 0.75 -9.25
C ALA A 263 -9.21 0.52 -10.68
N ASP A 264 -8.76 -0.55 -11.34
CA ASP A 264 -9.25 -0.95 -12.66
C ASP A 264 -10.74 -1.37 -12.62
N GLU A 265 -11.15 -2.06 -11.55
CA GLU A 265 -12.55 -2.41 -11.31
C GLU A 265 -13.43 -1.17 -11.09
N ASP A 266 -12.96 -0.19 -10.33
CA ASP A 266 -13.68 1.05 -10.08
C ASP A 266 -13.82 1.87 -11.37
N CYS A 267 -12.77 1.92 -12.19
CA CYS A 267 -12.81 2.50 -13.53
C CYS A 267 -13.88 1.79 -14.39
N ARG A 268 -13.90 0.45 -14.40
CA ARG A 268 -14.91 -0.32 -15.13
C ARG A 268 -16.33 -0.02 -14.66
N ARG A 269 -16.56 0.10 -13.35
CA ARG A 269 -17.88 0.47 -12.80
C ARG A 269 -18.32 1.85 -13.24
N MET A 270 -17.40 2.81 -13.32
CA MET A 270 -17.70 4.13 -13.88
C MET A 270 -18.15 4.02 -15.33
N VAL A 271 -17.44 3.28 -16.20
CA VAL A 271 -17.86 3.07 -17.60
C VAL A 271 -19.25 2.49 -17.69
N VAL A 272 -19.50 1.43 -16.94
CA VAL A 272 -20.76 0.71 -17.01
C VAL A 272 -21.91 1.67 -16.68
N ARG A 273 -21.75 2.53 -15.66
CA ARG A 273 -22.70 3.59 -15.35
C ARG A 273 -22.85 4.58 -16.51
N SER A 274 -21.74 5.05 -17.08
CA SER A 274 -21.76 5.96 -18.22
C SER A 274 -22.50 5.41 -19.44
N ILE A 275 -22.30 4.12 -19.75
CA ILE A 275 -22.99 3.40 -20.83
C ILE A 275 -24.49 3.32 -20.55
N MET A 276 -24.86 2.92 -19.34
CA MET A 276 -26.26 2.83 -18.95
C MET A 276 -26.94 4.20 -19.09
N ASP A 277 -26.35 5.26 -18.52
CA ASP A 277 -26.89 6.62 -18.59
C ASP A 277 -27.00 7.13 -20.03
N SER A 278 -26.00 6.86 -20.88
CA SER A 278 -26.01 7.27 -22.30
C SER A 278 -27.10 6.55 -23.10
N LEU A 279 -27.29 5.25 -22.86
CA LEU A 279 -28.33 4.45 -23.50
C LEU A 279 -29.74 4.90 -23.05
N GLU A 280 -29.93 5.16 -21.77
CA GLU A 280 -31.21 5.66 -21.23
C GLU A 280 -31.57 7.03 -21.82
N LYS A 281 -30.60 7.97 -21.89
CA LYS A 281 -30.78 9.28 -22.54
C LYS A 281 -31.12 9.17 -24.02
N SER A 282 -30.64 8.12 -24.68
CA SER A 282 -30.91 7.83 -26.10
C SER A 282 -32.22 7.05 -26.32
N GLY A 283 -33.00 6.83 -25.24
CA GLY A 283 -34.33 6.23 -25.30
C GLY A 283 -34.33 4.69 -25.29
N PHE A 284 -33.23 4.04 -24.91
CA PHE A 284 -33.20 2.60 -24.69
C PHE A 284 -33.69 2.24 -23.28
N MET A 285 -34.37 1.10 -23.16
CA MET A 285 -34.59 0.45 -21.87
C MET A 285 -33.39 -0.45 -21.58
N VAL A 286 -32.64 -0.13 -20.53
CA VAL A 286 -31.40 -0.83 -20.17
C VAL A 286 -31.67 -1.89 -19.11
N SER A 287 -31.18 -3.10 -19.35
CA SER A 287 -31.25 -4.19 -18.37
C SER A 287 -30.12 -4.09 -17.34
N LYS A 288 -30.31 -4.72 -16.17
CA LYS A 288 -29.30 -4.75 -15.11
C LYS A 288 -28.01 -5.40 -15.64
N PRO A 289 -26.83 -4.75 -15.48
CA PRO A 289 -25.56 -5.28 -15.96
C PRO A 289 -25.25 -6.62 -15.29
N LYS A 290 -24.74 -7.57 -16.08
CA LYS A 290 -24.35 -8.91 -15.61
C LYS A 290 -22.89 -9.16 -15.92
N ARG A 291 -22.17 -9.76 -14.98
CA ARG A 291 -20.81 -10.27 -15.24
C ARG A 291 -20.93 -11.54 -16.06
N SER A 292 -20.11 -11.66 -17.09
CA SER A 292 -20.04 -12.84 -17.95
C SER A 292 -19.43 -14.00 -17.17
N ASP A 293 -20.03 -15.20 -17.33
CA ASP A 293 -19.49 -16.46 -16.80
C ASP A 293 -18.50 -17.13 -17.79
N GLY A 294 -18.13 -16.43 -18.87
CA GLY A 294 -17.19 -16.90 -19.87
C GLY A 294 -15.72 -16.86 -19.43
N ASP A 295 -14.82 -17.23 -20.34
CA ASP A 295 -13.36 -17.31 -20.11
C ASP A 295 -12.72 -15.93 -19.89
N VAL A 296 -13.38 -14.87 -20.37
CA VAL A 296 -12.95 -13.47 -20.22
C VAL A 296 -13.83 -12.77 -19.18
N ASP A 297 -13.19 -12.12 -18.21
CA ASP A 297 -13.87 -11.38 -17.16
C ASP A 297 -14.42 -10.04 -17.68
N GLU A 298 -15.64 -10.08 -18.22
CA GLU A 298 -16.33 -8.94 -18.82
C GLU A 298 -17.71 -8.67 -18.18
N VAL A 299 -18.18 -7.43 -18.23
CA VAL A 299 -19.55 -7.06 -17.88
C VAL A 299 -20.35 -6.75 -19.13
N VAL A 300 -21.49 -7.44 -19.23
CA VAL A 300 -22.43 -7.35 -20.34
C VAL A 300 -23.59 -6.44 -19.94
N ILE A 301 -23.87 -5.46 -20.79
CA ILE A 301 -25.00 -4.54 -20.70
C ILE A 301 -25.85 -4.78 -21.94
N LEU A 302 -27.13 -5.10 -21.74
CA LEU A 302 -28.10 -5.27 -22.82
C LEU A 302 -29.16 -4.18 -22.71
N ALA A 303 -29.52 -3.60 -23.85
CA ALA A 303 -30.51 -2.54 -23.94
C ALA A 303 -31.38 -2.72 -25.19
N ARG A 304 -32.67 -2.35 -25.08
CA ARG A 304 -33.64 -2.51 -26.18
C ARG A 304 -34.58 -1.31 -26.25
N LYS A 305 -34.95 -0.89 -27.46
CA LYS A 305 -36.03 0.08 -27.71
C LYS A 305 -37.38 -0.62 -27.90
N PRO A 306 -38.52 0.06 -27.61
CA PRO A 306 -39.84 -0.47 -27.91
C PRO A 306 -40.03 -0.84 -29.39
N ALA A 307 -39.34 -0.16 -30.30
CA ALA A 307 -39.34 -0.42 -31.74
C ALA A 307 -38.56 -1.69 -32.16
N GLY A 308 -37.98 -2.44 -31.23
CA GLY A 308 -37.28 -3.70 -31.51
C GLY A 308 -35.76 -3.59 -31.67
N ALA A 309 -35.23 -2.38 -31.84
CA ALA A 309 -33.79 -2.13 -31.90
C ALA A 309 -33.07 -2.51 -30.60
N GLU A 310 -31.88 -3.11 -30.72
CA GLU A 310 -31.09 -3.63 -29.61
C GLU A 310 -29.66 -3.09 -29.61
N ALA A 311 -29.11 -2.92 -28.41
CA ALA A 311 -27.72 -2.59 -28.19
C ALA A 311 -27.14 -3.49 -27.09
N ALA A 312 -25.96 -4.04 -27.34
CA ALA A 312 -25.21 -4.85 -26.38
C ALA A 312 -23.81 -4.28 -26.22
N PHE A 313 -23.36 -4.10 -24.99
CA PHE A 313 -22.00 -3.66 -24.65
C PHE A 313 -21.35 -4.71 -23.75
N ARG A 314 -20.08 -4.97 -24.00
CA ARG A 314 -19.22 -5.85 -23.19
C ARG A 314 -18.00 -5.06 -22.77
N VAL A 315 -17.74 -4.98 -21.47
CA VAL A 315 -16.67 -4.14 -20.89
C VAL A 315 -15.76 -4.99 -20.01
N THR A 316 -14.46 -4.99 -20.29
CA THR A 316 -13.44 -5.70 -19.51
C THR A 316 -12.72 -4.75 -18.54
N ALA A 317 -12.02 -5.31 -17.53
CA ALA A 317 -11.32 -4.51 -16.52
C ALA A 317 -10.07 -3.78 -17.05
N ASP A 318 -9.46 -4.29 -18.12
CA ASP A 318 -8.28 -3.69 -18.77
C ASP A 318 -8.62 -2.46 -19.64
N GLY A 319 -9.90 -2.09 -19.73
CA GLY A 319 -10.39 -0.97 -20.51
C GLY A 319 -10.81 -1.31 -21.95
N SER A 320 -10.90 -2.59 -22.32
CA SER A 320 -11.44 -2.97 -23.63
C SER A 320 -12.97 -2.99 -23.61
N MET A 321 -13.61 -2.58 -24.70
CA MET A 321 -15.06 -2.58 -24.82
C MET A 321 -15.52 -2.99 -26.22
N ILE A 322 -16.45 -3.94 -26.30
CA ILE A 322 -17.05 -4.36 -27.55
C ILE A 322 -18.53 -4.00 -27.51
N TYR A 323 -19.03 -3.34 -28.54
CA TYR A 323 -20.46 -3.10 -28.68
C TYR A 323 -21.03 -3.72 -29.95
N LYS A 324 -22.34 -3.96 -29.91
CA LYS A 324 -23.12 -4.46 -31.02
C LYS A 324 -24.47 -3.77 -31.04
N PHE A 325 -24.81 -3.13 -32.15
CA PHE A 325 -26.14 -2.61 -32.43
C PHE A 325 -26.82 -3.55 -33.43
N ASP A 326 -27.99 -4.08 -33.08
CA ASP A 326 -28.70 -5.10 -33.85
C ASP A 326 -30.20 -4.80 -33.93
N HIS A 327 -30.90 -5.49 -34.84
CA HIS A 327 -32.36 -5.37 -35.04
C HIS A 327 -32.83 -3.97 -35.49
N TYR A 328 -32.01 -3.27 -36.29
CA TYR A 328 -32.39 -2.01 -36.94
C TYR A 328 -32.96 -2.21 -38.34
N GLU A 329 -33.95 -1.41 -38.71
CA GLU A 329 -34.40 -1.28 -40.10
C GLU A 329 -33.56 -0.22 -40.84
N GLY A 330 -33.10 -0.55 -42.05
CA GLY A 330 -32.28 0.38 -42.86
C GLY A 330 -30.96 0.79 -42.18
N MET A 331 -30.59 2.06 -42.30
CA MET A 331 -29.35 2.66 -41.74
C MET A 331 -29.54 3.30 -40.36
N GLN A 332 -30.69 3.11 -39.70
CA GLN A 332 -31.02 3.78 -38.43
C GLN A 332 -30.07 3.43 -37.27
N CYS A 333 -29.29 2.35 -37.37
CA CYS A 333 -28.28 2.02 -36.37
C CYS A 333 -27.20 3.12 -36.25
N LYS A 334 -26.89 3.82 -37.34
CA LYS A 334 -25.91 4.91 -37.33
C LYS A 334 -26.39 6.09 -36.51
N ASP A 335 -27.66 6.46 -36.63
CA ASP A 335 -28.24 7.58 -35.89
C ASP A 335 -28.17 7.38 -34.37
N ASP A 336 -28.30 6.14 -33.91
CA ASP A 336 -28.19 5.80 -32.48
C ASP A 336 -26.74 5.66 -32.03
N ILE A 337 -25.84 5.14 -32.88
CA ILE A 337 -24.39 5.15 -32.63
C ILE A 337 -23.89 6.59 -32.47
N ASP A 338 -24.29 7.49 -33.38
CA ASP A 338 -23.91 8.91 -33.40
C ASP A 338 -24.54 9.72 -32.25
N LYS A 339 -25.52 9.16 -31.53
CA LYS A 339 -26.06 9.75 -30.29
C LYS A 339 -25.35 9.19 -29.07
N VAL A 340 -25.23 7.86 -28.99
CA VAL A 340 -24.73 7.17 -27.79
C VAL A 340 -23.22 7.39 -27.60
N LEU A 341 -22.41 7.29 -28.65
CA LEU A 341 -20.95 7.37 -28.52
C LEU A 341 -20.44 8.77 -28.18
N PRO A 342 -20.94 9.88 -28.79
CA PRO A 342 -20.50 11.22 -28.39
C PRO A 342 -20.89 11.57 -26.96
N LEU A 343 -22.07 11.14 -26.48
CA LEU A 343 -22.48 11.34 -25.09
C LEU A 343 -21.54 10.65 -24.09
N LEU A 344 -20.98 9.48 -24.45
CA LEU A 344 -19.97 8.81 -23.62
C LEU A 344 -18.69 9.63 -23.55
N LYS A 345 -18.27 10.20 -24.67
CA LYS A 345 -17.07 11.04 -24.75
C LYS A 345 -17.23 12.36 -24.00
N ASP A 346 -18.34 13.06 -24.22
CA ASP A 346 -18.56 14.42 -23.73
C ASP A 346 -18.85 14.47 -22.22
N ILE A 347 -19.67 13.54 -21.72
CA ILE A 347 -20.12 13.57 -20.32
C ILE A 347 -19.15 12.83 -19.41
N TYR A 348 -18.53 11.75 -19.90
CA TYR A 348 -17.75 10.85 -19.08
C TYR A 348 -16.28 10.72 -19.50
N GLY A 349 -15.83 11.55 -20.45
CA GLY A 349 -14.43 11.61 -20.89
C GLY A 349 -13.96 10.30 -21.54
N VAL A 350 -14.89 9.55 -22.15
CA VAL A 350 -14.61 8.24 -22.70
C VAL A 350 -13.93 8.40 -24.07
N ASP A 351 -12.60 8.37 -24.14
CA ASP A 351 -11.88 8.43 -25.42
C ASP A 351 -11.85 7.04 -26.07
N LEU A 352 -12.59 6.90 -27.16
CA LEU A 352 -12.61 5.68 -27.99
C LEU A 352 -11.35 5.70 -28.89
N SER A 353 -10.41 4.78 -28.66
CA SER A 353 -9.05 4.92 -29.23
C SER A 353 -8.90 4.37 -30.64
N GLU A 354 -9.31 3.11 -30.83
CA GLU A 354 -9.07 2.33 -32.04
C GLU A 354 -10.37 1.62 -32.41
N GLU A 355 -11.08 2.21 -33.36
CA GLU A 355 -12.25 1.60 -33.97
C GLU A 355 -11.81 0.44 -34.87
N ARG A 356 -12.19 -0.78 -34.52
CA ARG A 356 -12.07 -1.93 -35.43
C ARG A 356 -13.44 -2.54 -35.66
N VAL A 357 -14.00 -2.28 -36.85
CA VAL A 357 -15.25 -2.91 -37.28
C VAL A 357 -15.00 -4.41 -37.43
N LEU A 358 -15.64 -5.20 -36.57
CA LEU A 358 -15.56 -6.66 -36.58
C LEU A 358 -16.49 -7.23 -37.66
N TRP A 359 -17.65 -6.60 -37.83
CA TRP A 359 -18.62 -6.98 -38.85
C TRP A 359 -19.61 -5.84 -39.11
N GLN A 360 -19.89 -5.57 -40.39
CA GLN A 360 -20.92 -4.64 -40.84
C GLN A 360 -21.67 -5.26 -42.01
N ASN A 361 -23.00 -5.20 -42.00
CA ASN A 361 -23.81 -5.75 -43.08
C ASN A 361 -23.50 -5.04 -44.42
N PRO A 362 -23.12 -5.73 -45.51
CA PRO A 362 -22.82 -5.09 -46.78
C PRO A 362 -24.03 -4.31 -47.29
N VAL A 363 -23.84 -3.00 -47.48
CA VAL A 363 -24.87 -2.13 -48.05
C VAL A 363 -25.05 -2.53 -49.52
N LYS A 364 -26.30 -2.83 -49.94
CA LYS A 364 -26.64 -2.89 -51.37
C LYS A 364 -26.47 -1.50 -51.97
N ILE A 365 -25.28 -1.18 -52.45
CA ILE A 365 -25.09 -0.04 -53.35
C ILE A 365 -25.70 -0.46 -54.68
N SER A 366 -26.96 -0.09 -54.93
CA SER A 366 -27.54 -0.18 -56.27
C SER A 366 -26.79 0.78 -57.20
N LYS A 367 -25.68 0.32 -57.79
CA LYS A 367 -24.99 0.99 -58.89
C LYS A 367 -24.95 0.08 -60.10
N SER A 368 -25.98 0.22 -60.92
CA SER A 368 -25.99 0.03 -62.38
C SER A 368 -25.16 -1.17 -62.89
N SER A 369 -25.65 -2.39 -62.67
CA SER A 369 -25.35 -3.46 -63.62
C SER A 369 -25.96 -3.03 -64.95
N LYS A 370 -25.14 -2.66 -65.93
CA LYS A 370 -25.62 -2.49 -67.31
C LYS A 370 -26.24 -3.85 -67.72
N PRO A 371 -27.42 -3.86 -68.36
CA PRO A 371 -27.92 -5.08 -68.97
C PRO A 371 -26.85 -5.58 -69.96
N MET A 372 -26.64 -6.89 -70.03
CA MET A 372 -25.96 -7.48 -71.19
C MET A 372 -26.82 -7.14 -72.41
N ASP A 373 -26.27 -6.41 -73.37
CA ASP A 373 -26.89 -6.26 -74.69
C ASP A 373 -26.85 -7.64 -75.34
N GLU A 374 -28.02 -8.29 -75.42
CA GLU A 374 -28.25 -9.41 -76.32
C GLU A 374 -28.64 -8.89 -77.71
N ASP A 375 -28.00 -9.50 -78.71
CA ASP A 375 -28.30 -9.52 -80.13
C ASP A 375 -28.05 -8.29 -81.01
N LYS A 376 -26.98 -8.40 -81.81
CA LYS A 376 -27.12 -8.38 -83.27
C LYS A 376 -26.38 -9.55 -83.91
N THR A 377 -27.16 -10.51 -84.39
CA THR A 377 -26.84 -11.33 -85.55
C THR A 377 -26.40 -10.44 -86.71
N GLU A 378 -25.26 -10.75 -87.34
CA GLU A 378 -25.18 -10.86 -88.81
C GLU A 378 -23.88 -11.54 -89.24
N SER A 379 -23.99 -12.28 -90.32
CA SER A 379 -23.10 -13.33 -90.76
C SER A 379 -22.09 -12.88 -91.82
N TYR A 380 -21.00 -13.66 -91.88
CA TYR A 380 -20.24 -14.05 -93.09
C TYR A 380 -19.34 -13.03 -93.84
N HIS A 381 -18.05 -13.38 -93.88
CA HIS A 381 -17.23 -13.71 -95.08
C HIS A 381 -15.84 -13.05 -95.08
N GLY A 382 -14.84 -13.90 -95.31
CA GLY A 382 -13.42 -13.59 -95.46
C GLY A 382 -12.59 -14.82 -95.19
#